data_AF-A0A922P4J4-F1
#
_entry.id   AF-A0A922P4J4-F1
#
_cell.length_a   1.000
_cell.length_b   1.000
_cell.length_c   1.000
_cell.angle_alpha   90.00
_cell.angle_beta   90.00
_cell.angle_gamma   90.00
#
_symmetry.space_group_name_H-M   'P 1'
#
loop_
_entity.id
_entity.type
_entity.pdbx_description
1 polymer ?
#
loop_
_entity_poly.entity_id
_entity_poly.type
_entity_poly.pdbx_seq_one_letter_code
_entity_poly.pdbx_strand_id
1 'polypeptide(L)'
;MFERRVGLGVGVIIVFFVMYLVIRDRPFQPSLYQLVRIILSFAIGALVATVPGFLGVTLKGPGVAIRAGGGIAAFVLTYFFSPGTITSLQPPAGQLSMDPLRVIDFRTLAGPGKTEEERRASQMAVTFPVVFRNSVDPAKSVSVEATNIEFSFAGEKYSYHWRDFVKMHEENYGKWLGKEDDAAPFALPAGQIIYKEILHVPKTGEIATWGAFIDTVDRIKPKEIEVRFEASSNSGTIKSVCRAQMEARVKEMEDFISTAKTVPGRITTLCEVL
;
A
#
# COMPACT_ATOMS: atom_id res chain seq x y z
N MET A 1 -43.81 -34.94 -24.12
CA MET A 1 -42.44 -35.37 -24.50
C MET A 1 -41.50 -34.17 -24.73
N PHE A 2 -41.99 -33.10 -25.39
CA PHE A 2 -41.24 -31.85 -25.61
C PHE A 2 -40.73 -31.20 -24.32
N GLU A 3 -41.59 -31.06 -23.30
CA GLU A 3 -41.26 -30.43 -22.01
C GLU A 3 -40.08 -31.08 -21.28
N ARG A 4 -39.97 -32.41 -21.33
CA ARG A 4 -38.84 -33.16 -20.76
C ARG A 4 -37.52 -32.88 -21.49
N ARG A 5 -37.56 -32.69 -22.81
CA ARG A 5 -36.35 -32.39 -23.59
C ARG A 5 -35.84 -30.97 -23.31
N VAL A 6 -36.76 -30.02 -23.16
CA VAL A 6 -36.43 -28.63 -22.79
C VAL A 6 -35.81 -28.57 -21.39
N GLY A 7 -36.42 -29.23 -20.39
CA GLY A 7 -35.88 -29.27 -19.03
C GLY A 7 -34.46 -29.85 -18.97
N LEU A 8 -34.21 -30.94 -19.70
CA LEU A 8 -32.87 -31.54 -19.78
C LEU A 8 -31.86 -30.61 -20.46
N GLY A 9 -32.24 -29.94 -21.56
CA GLY A 9 -31.38 -28.97 -22.24
C GLY A 9 -30.98 -27.80 -21.34
N VAL A 10 -31.94 -27.24 -20.59
CA VAL A 10 -31.68 -26.15 -19.63
C VAL A 10 -30.73 -26.61 -18.52
N GLY A 11 -30.95 -27.81 -17.96
CA GLY A 11 -30.08 -28.38 -16.93
C GLY A 11 -28.63 -28.53 -17.40
N VAL A 12 -28.42 -29.03 -18.62
CA VAL A 12 -27.07 -29.17 -19.21
C VAL A 12 -26.38 -27.81 -19.36
N ILE A 13 -27.09 -26.78 -19.85
CA ILE A 13 -26.54 -25.42 -19.99
C ILE A 13 -26.10 -24.86 -18.64
N ILE A 14 -26.90 -25.04 -17.58
CA ILE A 14 -26.57 -24.58 -16.23
C ILE A 14 -25.29 -25.27 -15.73
N VAL A 15 -25.16 -26.58 -15.91
CA VAL A 15 -23.97 -27.33 -15.48
C VAL A 15 -22.72 -26.83 -16.22
N PHE A 16 -22.79 -26.65 -17.53
CA PHE A 16 -21.68 -26.10 -18.31
C PHE A 16 -21.32 -24.67 -17.89
N PHE A 17 -22.32 -23.83 -17.60
CA PHE A 17 -22.09 -22.48 -17.12
C PHE A 17 -21.37 -22.46 -15.77
N VAL A 18 -21.80 -23.28 -14.81
CA VAL A 18 -21.14 -23.40 -13.50
C VAL A 18 -19.72 -23.94 -13.66
N MET A 19 -19.52 -24.96 -14.49
CA MET A 19 -18.20 -25.53 -14.75
C MET A 19 -17.25 -24.51 -15.40
N TYR A 20 -17.75 -23.71 -16.35
CA TYR A 20 -17.00 -22.60 -16.94
C TYR A 20 -16.59 -21.57 -15.89
N LEU A 21 -17.49 -21.21 -14.97
CA LEU A 21 -17.17 -20.28 -13.88
C LEU A 21 -16.08 -20.82 -12.94
N VAL A 22 -16.06 -22.13 -12.68
CA VAL A 22 -15.01 -22.78 -11.86
C VAL A 22 -13.65 -22.77 -12.59
N ILE A 23 -13.62 -23.07 -13.89
CA ILE A 23 -12.38 -23.13 -14.68
C ILE A 23 -11.76 -21.73 -14.88
N ARG A 24 -12.55 -20.66 -14.85
CA ARG A 24 -12.09 -19.29 -15.11
C ARG A 24 -11.11 -18.76 -14.04
N ASP A 25 -11.10 -19.34 -12.85
CA ASP A 25 -10.18 -19.00 -11.74
C ASP A 25 -10.05 -17.49 -11.47
N ARG A 26 -11.17 -16.76 -11.51
CA ARG A 26 -11.22 -15.34 -11.13
C ARG A 26 -12.00 -15.18 -9.84
N PRO A 27 -11.52 -14.36 -8.88
CA PRO A 27 -12.24 -14.12 -7.63
C PRO A 27 -13.59 -13.46 -7.93
N PHE A 28 -14.66 -13.99 -7.32
CA PHE A 28 -15.98 -13.39 -7.42
C PHE A 28 -16.01 -12.06 -6.65
N GLN A 29 -16.44 -10.99 -7.32
CA GLN A 29 -16.81 -9.77 -6.61
C GLN A 29 -18.03 -10.05 -5.72
N PRO A 30 -18.20 -9.34 -4.59
CA PRO A 30 -19.34 -9.54 -3.69
C PRO A 30 -20.71 -9.44 -4.39
N SER A 31 -20.83 -8.55 -5.38
CA SER A 31 -22.02 -8.37 -6.21
C SER A 31 -22.31 -9.58 -7.11
N LEU A 32 -21.28 -10.19 -7.69
CA LEU A 32 -21.41 -11.36 -8.56
C LEU A 32 -21.83 -12.61 -7.79
N TYR A 33 -21.40 -12.74 -6.53
CA TYR A 33 -21.78 -13.88 -5.70
C TYR A 33 -23.30 -13.96 -5.47
N GLN A 34 -23.93 -12.81 -5.19
CA GLN A 34 -25.39 -12.74 -5.01
C GLN A 34 -26.11 -13.19 -6.29
N LEU A 35 -25.65 -12.71 -7.46
CA LEU A 35 -26.21 -13.10 -8.74
C LEU A 35 -26.05 -14.60 -9.02
N VAL A 36 -24.86 -15.16 -8.76
CA VAL A 36 -24.62 -16.61 -8.94
C VAL A 36 -25.51 -17.43 -8.01
N ARG A 37 -25.66 -17.03 -6.74
CA ARG A 37 -26.56 -17.69 -5.76
C ARG A 37 -28.00 -17.68 -6.23
N ILE A 38 -28.49 -16.56 -6.79
CA ILE A 38 -29.84 -16.45 -7.35
C ILE A 38 -30.00 -17.38 -8.56
N ILE A 39 -29.07 -17.33 -9.52
CA ILE A 39 -29.12 -18.14 -10.74
C ILE A 39 -29.09 -19.63 -10.39
N LEU A 40 -28.22 -20.06 -9.49
CA LEU A 40 -28.09 -21.46 -9.09
C LEU A 40 -29.32 -21.95 -8.31
N SER A 41 -29.86 -21.12 -7.42
CA SER A 41 -31.10 -21.46 -6.70
C SER A 41 -32.29 -21.56 -7.67
N PHE A 42 -32.37 -20.64 -8.63
CA PHE A 42 -33.40 -20.62 -9.65
C PHE A 42 -33.33 -21.85 -10.55
N ALA A 43 -32.11 -22.24 -10.96
CA ALA A 43 -31.84 -23.47 -11.68
C ALA A 43 -32.35 -24.72 -10.94
N ILE A 44 -32.06 -24.84 -9.64
CA ILE A 44 -32.53 -25.98 -8.84
C ILE A 44 -34.04 -25.95 -8.69
N GLY A 45 -34.63 -24.78 -8.43
CA GLY A 45 -36.07 -24.61 -8.36
C GLY A 45 -36.79 -25.03 -9.65
N ALA A 46 -36.26 -24.61 -10.80
CA ALA A 46 -36.76 -25.00 -12.12
C ALA A 46 -36.63 -26.51 -12.35
N LEU A 47 -35.49 -27.12 -12.00
CA LEU A 47 -35.28 -28.56 -12.14
C LEU A 47 -36.27 -29.35 -11.27
N VAL A 48 -36.45 -28.98 -10.01
CA VAL A 48 -37.40 -29.64 -9.10
C VAL A 48 -38.84 -29.46 -9.57
N ALA A 49 -39.20 -28.31 -10.14
CA ALA A 49 -40.53 -28.09 -10.72
C ALA A 49 -40.84 -29.05 -11.89
N THR A 50 -39.81 -29.54 -12.61
CA THR A 50 -40.00 -30.48 -13.73
C THR A 50 -40.09 -31.95 -13.29
N VAL A 51 -39.81 -32.28 -12.01
CA VAL A 51 -39.90 -33.65 -11.49
C VAL A 51 -41.34 -33.93 -11.00
N PRO A 52 -42.12 -34.75 -11.71
CA PRO A 52 -43.49 -35.08 -11.28
C PRO A 52 -43.45 -35.91 -10.00
N GLY A 53 -44.29 -35.55 -9.01
CA GLY A 53 -44.53 -36.36 -7.81
C GLY A 53 -43.70 -36.01 -6.58
N PHE A 54 -42.85 -34.98 -6.61
CA PHE A 54 -41.92 -34.71 -5.51
C PHE A 54 -42.54 -33.97 -4.30
N LEU A 55 -43.62 -33.21 -4.48
CA LEU A 55 -44.37 -32.58 -3.37
C LEU A 55 -45.89 -32.60 -3.68
N GLY A 56 -46.62 -33.50 -3.03
CA GLY A 56 -48.07 -33.70 -3.21
C GLY A 56 -48.95 -32.65 -2.52
N VAL A 57 -48.54 -31.38 -2.47
CA VAL A 57 -49.34 -30.33 -1.82
C VAL A 57 -50.36 -29.82 -2.83
N THR A 58 -51.52 -30.48 -2.87
CA THR A 58 -52.61 -30.13 -3.78
C THR A 58 -53.63 -29.28 -3.01
N LEU A 59 -53.45 -27.95 -3.00
CA LEU A 59 -54.49 -27.04 -2.52
C LEU A 59 -55.60 -26.99 -3.57
N LYS A 60 -56.76 -27.58 -3.27
CA LYS A 60 -57.95 -27.55 -4.13
C LYS A 60 -58.88 -26.44 -3.65
N GLY A 61 -58.85 -25.30 -4.32
CA GLY A 61 -59.88 -24.25 -4.24
C GLY A 61 -60.77 -24.25 -5.49
N PRO A 62 -61.98 -23.66 -5.44
CA PRO A 62 -62.88 -23.59 -6.60
C PRO A 62 -62.23 -22.73 -7.70
N GLY A 63 -61.67 -23.39 -8.72
CA GLY A 63 -61.18 -22.77 -9.96
C GLY A 63 -59.66 -22.58 -10.08
N VAL A 64 -58.85 -22.87 -9.06
CA VAL A 64 -57.38 -22.73 -9.15
C VAL A 64 -56.67 -23.94 -8.52
N ALA A 65 -55.98 -24.72 -9.35
CA ALA A 65 -55.10 -25.80 -8.91
C ALA A 65 -53.64 -25.34 -9.00
N ILE A 66 -53.05 -24.89 -7.88
CA ILE A 66 -51.63 -24.53 -7.84
C ILE A 66 -50.81 -25.81 -7.65
N ARG A 67 -50.16 -26.28 -8.72
CA ARG A 67 -49.32 -27.48 -8.73
C ARG A 67 -47.81 -27.16 -8.65
N ALA A 68 -47.44 -26.04 -8.01
CA ALA A 68 -46.13 -25.39 -8.14
C ALA A 68 -45.28 -25.31 -6.86
N GLY A 69 -45.74 -25.88 -5.73
CA GLY A 69 -45.09 -25.69 -4.43
C GLY A 69 -43.66 -26.23 -4.34
N GLY A 70 -43.36 -27.35 -5.01
CA GLY A 70 -42.06 -28.04 -4.88
C GLY A 70 -40.88 -27.23 -5.41
N GLY A 71 -41.01 -26.62 -6.59
CA GLY A 71 -39.93 -25.82 -7.19
C GLY A 71 -39.64 -24.53 -6.43
N ILE A 72 -40.69 -23.86 -5.94
CA ILE A 72 -40.54 -22.65 -5.10
C ILE A 72 -39.89 -23.02 -3.77
N ALA A 73 -40.32 -24.10 -3.13
CA ALA A 73 -39.70 -24.58 -1.89
C ALA A 73 -38.22 -24.91 -2.10
N ALA A 74 -37.87 -25.59 -3.19
CA ALA A 74 -36.48 -25.88 -3.54
C ALA A 74 -35.67 -24.59 -3.73
N PHE A 75 -36.18 -23.61 -4.48
CA PHE A 75 -35.54 -22.30 -4.63
C PHE A 75 -35.28 -21.62 -3.29
N VAL A 76 -36.29 -21.53 -2.42
CA VAL A 76 -36.18 -20.86 -1.11
C VAL A 76 -35.17 -21.59 -0.24
N LEU A 77 -35.21 -22.92 -0.20
CA LEU A 77 -34.27 -23.72 0.58
C LEU A 77 -32.84 -23.52 0.07
N THR A 78 -32.60 -23.64 -1.23
CA THR A 78 -31.24 -23.47 -1.78
C THR A 78 -30.76 -22.03 -1.67
N TYR A 79 -31.67 -21.06 -1.81
CA TYR A 79 -31.32 -19.66 -1.70
C TYR A 79 -30.93 -19.32 -0.27
N PHE A 80 -31.77 -19.58 0.74
CA PHE A 80 -31.47 -19.17 2.12
C PHE A 80 -30.46 -20.07 2.83
N PHE A 81 -30.45 -21.37 2.56
CA PHE A 81 -29.57 -22.33 3.24
C PHE A 81 -28.27 -22.63 2.48
N SER A 82 -28.02 -22.02 1.32
CA SER A 82 -26.66 -22.01 0.76
C SER A 82 -25.71 -21.34 1.74
N PRO A 83 -24.59 -21.98 2.12
CA PRO A 83 -23.60 -21.37 3.01
C PRO A 83 -23.22 -20.00 2.43
N GLY A 84 -23.17 -18.98 3.29
CA GLY A 84 -22.66 -17.67 2.89
C GLY A 84 -21.24 -17.83 2.35
N THR A 85 -20.81 -16.94 1.46
CA THR A 85 -19.38 -16.80 1.18
C THR A 85 -18.66 -16.71 2.51
N ILE A 86 -17.73 -17.62 2.75
CA ILE A 86 -16.76 -17.47 3.83
C ILE A 86 -16.03 -16.16 3.48
N THR A 87 -16.37 -15.08 4.19
CA THR A 87 -15.78 -13.74 4.02
C THR A 87 -14.24 -13.78 4.17
N SER A 88 -13.69 -14.88 4.69
CA SER A 88 -12.29 -15.10 5.00
C SER A 88 -11.40 -15.59 3.85
N LEU A 89 -11.90 -15.74 2.60
CA LEU A 89 -11.03 -15.99 1.45
C LEU A 89 -10.64 -14.70 0.71
N GLN A 90 -10.69 -13.53 1.36
CA GLN A 90 -9.89 -12.41 0.88
C GLN A 90 -8.42 -12.84 1.02
N PRO A 91 -7.68 -13.06 -0.09
CA PRO A 91 -6.26 -13.29 0.03
C PRO A 91 -5.69 -12.09 0.77
N PRO A 92 -4.86 -12.34 1.81
CA PRO A 92 -4.37 -11.29 2.69
C PRO A 92 -3.89 -10.12 1.84
N ALA A 93 -4.24 -8.89 2.24
CA ALA A 93 -3.64 -7.71 1.64
C ALA A 93 -2.13 -7.92 1.66
N GLY A 94 -1.43 -7.61 0.55
CA GLY A 94 0.00 -7.82 0.48
C GLY A 94 0.66 -7.21 1.72
N GLN A 95 1.48 -7.96 2.43
CA GLN A 95 2.08 -7.46 3.65
C GLN A 95 3.34 -6.69 3.26
N LEU A 96 3.19 -5.37 3.19
CA LEU A 96 4.34 -4.49 3.08
C LEU A 96 5.06 -4.49 4.42
N SER A 97 6.36 -4.74 4.37
CA SER A 97 7.26 -4.54 5.50
C SER A 97 8.44 -3.70 5.05
N MET A 98 9.10 -3.07 6.01
CA MET A 98 10.22 -2.18 5.77
C MET A 98 11.35 -2.54 6.72
N ASP A 99 12.58 -2.54 6.21
CA ASP A 99 13.74 -2.67 7.09
C ASP A 99 13.87 -1.41 7.97
N PRO A 100 14.33 -1.53 9.23
CA PRO A 100 14.47 -0.39 10.10
C PRO A 100 15.44 0.66 9.53
N LEU A 101 15.14 1.94 9.75
CA LEU A 101 15.99 3.04 9.34
C LEU A 101 17.32 3.01 10.11
N ARG A 102 18.43 2.88 9.39
CA ARG A 102 19.78 2.80 9.97
C ARG A 102 20.60 4.07 9.79
N VAL A 103 20.28 4.85 8.77
CA VAL A 103 21.02 6.05 8.39
C VAL A 103 20.02 7.10 7.95
N ILE A 104 20.25 8.34 8.36
CA ILE A 104 19.53 9.51 7.88
C ILE A 104 20.53 10.58 7.51
N ASP A 105 20.17 11.37 6.52
CA ASP A 105 21.04 12.37 5.95
C ASP A 105 20.28 13.68 5.74
N PHE A 106 20.72 14.71 6.46
CA PHE A 106 20.24 16.07 6.36
C PHE A 106 21.14 16.83 5.39
N ARG A 107 20.56 17.58 4.46
CA ARG A 107 21.36 18.23 3.40
C ARG A 107 20.73 19.48 2.82
N THR A 108 21.57 20.28 2.19
CA THR A 108 21.14 21.42 1.38
C THR A 108 20.73 20.98 -0.04
N LEU A 109 19.75 21.66 -0.64
CA LEU A 109 19.46 21.54 -2.07
C LEU A 109 20.46 22.31 -2.98
N ALA A 110 21.44 23.01 -2.41
CA ALA A 110 22.40 23.81 -3.17
C ALA A 110 23.56 22.99 -3.74
N GLY A 111 23.71 23.03 -5.07
CA GLY A 111 24.77 22.39 -5.84
C GLY A 111 26.21 22.60 -5.35
N PRO A 112 27.18 21.76 -5.79
CA PRO A 112 28.59 22.01 -5.51
C PRO A 112 29.02 23.26 -6.28
N GLY A 113 29.80 24.15 -5.66
CA GLY A 113 30.21 25.42 -6.28
C GLY A 113 29.24 26.58 -6.10
N LYS A 114 28.10 26.36 -5.41
CA LYS A 114 27.26 27.45 -4.90
C LYS A 114 27.97 28.20 -3.78
N THR A 115 27.72 29.51 -3.69
CA THR A 115 28.28 30.35 -2.64
C THR A 115 27.75 29.93 -1.27
N GLU A 116 28.45 30.33 -0.20
CA GLU A 116 28.01 30.06 1.18
C GLU A 116 26.61 30.63 1.44
N GLU A 117 26.34 31.85 0.94
CA GLU A 117 25.04 32.52 1.06
C GLU A 117 23.94 31.72 0.33
N GLU A 118 24.19 31.32 -0.92
CA GLU A 118 23.26 30.47 -1.67
C GLU A 118 23.03 29.12 -0.96
N ARG A 119 24.07 28.54 -0.36
CA ARG A 119 23.97 27.25 0.36
C ARG A 119 23.13 27.37 1.62
N ARG A 120 23.33 28.43 2.40
CA ARG A 120 22.55 28.71 3.61
C ARG A 120 21.10 29.07 3.30
N ALA A 121 20.86 29.81 2.22
CA ALA A 121 19.51 30.19 1.80
C ALA A 121 18.72 29.03 1.16
N SER A 122 19.41 28.00 0.67
CA SER A 122 18.80 26.83 0.07
C SER A 122 17.93 26.05 1.05
N GLN A 123 16.91 25.37 0.51
CA GLN A 123 16.03 24.50 1.28
C GLN A 123 16.82 23.34 1.86
N MET A 124 16.49 22.97 3.10
CA MET A 124 16.91 21.70 3.65
C MET A 124 16.10 20.57 3.03
N ALA A 125 16.76 19.45 2.80
CA ALA A 125 16.15 18.18 2.42
C ALA A 125 16.66 17.08 3.34
N VAL A 126 15.88 16.00 3.40
CA VAL A 126 16.24 14.80 4.16
C VAL A 126 16.21 13.61 3.22
N THR A 127 17.23 12.76 3.32
CA THR A 127 17.31 11.52 2.55
C THR A 127 17.64 10.36 3.46
N PHE A 128 17.13 9.19 3.13
CA PHE A 128 17.56 7.94 3.76
C PHE A 128 17.36 6.76 2.81
N PRO A 129 18.20 5.72 2.94
CA PRO A 129 17.99 4.45 2.28
C PRO A 129 16.86 3.67 2.96
N VAL A 130 15.93 3.14 2.16
CA VAL A 130 14.84 2.30 2.63
C VAL A 130 14.72 1.04 1.78
N VAL A 131 14.45 -0.08 2.45
CA VAL A 131 14.20 -1.37 1.81
C VAL A 131 12.75 -1.77 2.10
N PHE A 132 11.96 -1.88 1.04
CA PHE A 132 10.59 -2.40 1.12
C PHE A 132 10.55 -3.86 0.71
N ARG A 133 9.77 -4.66 1.43
CA ARG A 133 9.57 -6.09 1.16
C ARG A 133 8.08 -6.39 1.09
N ASN A 134 7.67 -7.13 0.06
CA ASN A 134 6.31 -7.68 -0.04
C ASN A 134 6.37 -9.18 0.26
N SER A 135 6.08 -9.56 1.51
CA SER A 135 6.31 -10.91 2.03
C SER A 135 5.17 -11.91 1.74
N VAL A 136 4.13 -11.53 1.00
CA VAL A 136 2.97 -12.40 0.74
C VAL A 136 3.01 -12.98 -0.67
N ASP A 137 2.86 -14.30 -0.72
CA ASP A 137 2.70 -15.13 -1.92
C ASP A 137 1.27 -15.75 -1.93
N PRO A 138 0.54 -15.85 -3.06
CA PRO A 138 0.80 -15.28 -4.38
C PRO A 138 -0.21 -14.18 -4.76
N ALA A 139 0.20 -13.30 -5.67
CA ALA A 139 -0.65 -12.53 -6.59
C ALA A 139 -1.10 -11.10 -6.24
N LYS A 140 -0.63 -10.46 -5.16
CA LYS A 140 -0.90 -9.01 -4.98
C LYS A 140 0.36 -8.17 -4.89
N SER A 141 0.55 -7.33 -5.91
CA SER A 141 1.45 -6.19 -5.83
C SER A 141 0.95 -5.20 -4.80
N VAL A 142 1.85 -4.72 -3.94
CA VAL A 142 1.57 -3.57 -3.07
C VAL A 142 2.03 -2.31 -3.78
N SER A 143 1.25 -1.24 -3.74
CA SER A 143 1.69 0.07 -4.22
C SER A 143 2.07 0.94 -3.04
N VAL A 144 3.29 1.46 -3.02
CA VAL A 144 3.69 2.53 -2.10
C VAL A 144 3.26 3.84 -2.73
N GLU A 145 2.33 4.55 -2.09
CA GLU A 145 1.66 5.72 -2.66
C GLU A 145 2.30 7.02 -2.20
N ALA A 146 2.75 7.07 -0.95
CA ALA A 146 3.37 8.25 -0.37
C ALA A 146 4.35 7.85 0.73
N THR A 147 5.36 8.68 0.96
CA THR A 147 6.16 8.62 2.18
C THR A 147 6.30 10.00 2.81
N ASN A 148 6.24 10.05 4.12
CA ASN A 148 6.36 11.25 4.92
C ASN A 148 7.42 11.02 5.99
N ILE A 149 8.18 12.06 6.29
CA ILE A 149 9.11 12.06 7.41
C ILE A 149 8.78 13.25 8.30
N GLU A 150 8.63 12.97 9.58
CA GLU A 150 8.49 13.96 10.62
C GLU A 150 9.70 13.86 11.54
N PHE A 151 10.32 14.97 11.86
CA PHE A 151 11.34 14.99 12.89
C PHE A 151 11.10 16.18 13.82
N SER A 152 11.41 15.96 15.09
CA SER A 152 11.28 16.99 16.13
C SER A 152 12.66 17.47 16.52
N PHE A 153 12.88 18.77 16.40
CA PHE A 153 14.17 19.38 16.68
C PHE A 153 13.96 20.76 17.29
N ALA A 154 14.66 21.07 18.38
CA ALA A 154 14.53 22.33 19.12
C ALA A 154 13.10 22.66 19.63
N GLY A 155 12.25 21.64 19.84
CA GLY A 155 10.84 21.83 20.17
C GLY A 155 9.95 22.17 18.97
N GLU A 156 10.54 22.34 17.79
CA GLU A 156 9.81 22.47 16.53
C GLU A 156 9.62 21.12 15.86
N LYS A 157 8.55 21.00 15.09
CA LYS A 157 8.23 19.81 14.31
C LYS A 157 8.33 20.16 12.83
N TYR A 158 9.04 19.32 12.11
CA TYR A 158 9.26 19.47 10.68
C TYR A 158 8.61 18.30 9.97
N SER A 159 7.77 18.57 8.96
CA SER A 159 7.10 17.54 8.16
C SER A 159 7.52 17.66 6.71
N TYR A 160 8.13 16.61 6.18
CA TYR A 160 8.70 16.59 4.85
C TYR A 160 8.03 15.49 4.04
N HIS A 161 7.78 15.80 2.77
CA HIS A 161 7.09 14.93 1.84
C HIS A 161 8.05 14.41 0.80
N TRP A 162 7.81 13.18 0.39
CA TRP A 162 8.49 12.53 -0.69
C TRP A 162 8.39 13.32 -2.00
N ARG A 163 9.52 13.51 -2.69
CA ARG A 163 9.57 14.23 -3.97
C ARG A 163 10.27 13.46 -5.07
N ASP A 164 11.51 13.04 -4.82
CA ASP A 164 12.37 12.46 -5.86
C ASP A 164 12.97 11.13 -5.39
N PHE A 165 13.15 10.20 -6.33
CA PHE A 165 14.10 9.11 -6.14
C PHE A 165 15.49 9.60 -6.50
N VAL A 166 16.45 9.09 -5.75
CA VAL A 166 17.80 9.60 -5.80
C VAL A 166 18.81 8.46 -5.79
N LYS A 167 19.91 8.64 -6.52
CA LYS A 167 20.99 7.65 -6.58
C LYS A 167 22.35 8.27 -6.39
N MET A 168 23.15 7.74 -5.47
CA MET A 168 24.47 8.26 -5.18
C MET A 168 25.44 7.93 -6.32
N HIS A 169 26.06 8.96 -6.91
CA HIS A 169 27.12 8.80 -7.89
C HIS A 169 28.49 8.77 -7.18
N GLU A 170 28.97 7.56 -6.88
CA GLU A 170 30.25 7.36 -6.18
C GLU A 170 31.44 7.96 -6.95
N GLU A 171 31.43 7.86 -8.28
CA GLU A 171 32.52 8.31 -9.17
C GLU A 171 32.80 9.82 -9.11
N ASN A 172 31.85 10.60 -8.60
CA ASN A 172 31.93 12.06 -8.59
C ASN A 172 32.16 12.62 -7.18
N TYR A 173 32.84 11.90 -6.30
CA TYR A 173 33.20 12.35 -4.94
C TYR A 173 31.98 12.78 -4.10
N GLY A 174 30.86 12.05 -4.21
CA GLY A 174 29.63 12.41 -3.51
C GLY A 174 28.93 13.65 -4.08
N LYS A 175 29.27 14.10 -5.31
CA LYS A 175 28.41 15.02 -6.04
C LYS A 175 27.06 14.36 -6.26
N TRP A 176 26.04 15.18 -6.03
CA TRP A 176 24.60 15.03 -6.27
C TRP A 176 24.11 13.65 -6.64
N LEU A 177 23.11 13.23 -5.88
CA LEU A 177 22.21 12.22 -6.36
C LEU A 177 21.65 12.70 -7.71
N GLY A 178 21.82 11.92 -8.77
CA GLY A 178 21.05 12.17 -9.98
C GLY A 178 19.58 12.08 -9.58
N LYS A 179 18.78 13.08 -9.96
CA LYS A 179 17.33 12.89 -9.98
C LYS A 179 17.09 11.86 -11.09
N GLU A 180 16.86 10.62 -10.70
CA GLU A 180 16.61 9.55 -11.67
C GLU A 180 15.21 9.73 -12.25
N ASP A 181 14.21 9.95 -11.40
CA ASP A 181 12.81 10.13 -11.78
C ASP A 181 12.02 10.90 -10.71
N ASP A 182 10.87 11.45 -11.10
CA ASP A 182 9.85 11.83 -10.14
C ASP A 182 9.47 10.62 -9.31
N ALA A 183 9.30 10.84 -8.03
CA ALA A 183 8.99 9.76 -7.13
C ALA A 183 7.49 9.52 -7.11
N ALA A 184 7.02 8.98 -8.22
CA ALA A 184 5.65 8.54 -8.41
C ALA A 184 5.41 7.25 -7.60
N PRO A 185 4.16 6.99 -7.20
CA PRO A 185 3.77 5.72 -6.59
C PRO A 185 4.37 4.54 -7.36
N PHE A 186 4.94 3.59 -6.63
CA PHE A 186 5.58 2.43 -7.23
C PHE A 186 5.01 1.14 -6.71
N ALA A 187 4.87 0.17 -7.61
CA ALA A 187 4.41 -1.16 -7.28
C ALA A 187 5.59 -2.05 -6.85
N LEU A 188 5.38 -2.80 -5.78
CA LEU A 188 6.24 -3.85 -5.28
C LEU A 188 5.56 -5.20 -5.56
N PRO A 189 6.00 -5.96 -6.58
CA PRO A 189 5.43 -7.27 -6.89
C PRO A 189 5.54 -8.24 -5.70
N ALA A 190 4.70 -9.28 -5.69
CA ALA A 190 4.73 -10.32 -4.65
C ALA A 190 6.12 -10.96 -4.56
N GLY A 191 6.63 -11.14 -3.33
CA GLY A 191 7.94 -11.74 -3.06
C GLY A 191 9.14 -10.86 -3.42
N GLN A 192 8.94 -9.64 -3.91
CA GLN A 192 10.04 -8.76 -4.27
C GLN A 192 10.53 -7.92 -3.09
N ILE A 193 11.79 -7.54 -3.19
CA ILE A 193 12.49 -6.63 -2.30
C ILE A 193 13.01 -5.48 -3.17
N ILE A 194 12.68 -4.25 -2.82
CA ILE A 194 13.16 -3.07 -3.54
C ILE A 194 13.89 -2.15 -2.56
N TYR A 195 15.10 -1.75 -2.94
CA TYR A 195 15.86 -0.69 -2.31
C TYR A 195 15.56 0.65 -3.01
N LYS A 196 15.29 1.69 -2.24
CA LYS A 196 15.18 3.08 -2.71
C LYS A 196 15.91 4.01 -1.76
N GLU A 197 16.63 4.98 -2.29
CA GLU A 197 17.00 6.18 -1.53
C GLU A 197 15.98 7.26 -1.92
N ILE A 198 15.36 7.85 -0.89
CA ILE A 198 14.23 8.76 -1.09
C ILE A 198 14.63 10.16 -0.62
N LEU A 199 14.33 11.17 -1.44
CA LEU A 199 14.48 12.58 -1.08
C LEU A 199 13.13 13.15 -0.61
N HIS A 200 13.14 13.67 0.62
CA HIS A 200 12.04 14.40 1.20
C HIS A 200 12.38 15.87 1.29
N VAL A 201 11.42 16.73 0.96
CA VAL A 201 11.53 18.19 1.06
C VAL A 201 10.33 18.74 1.83
N PRO A 202 10.43 19.92 2.47
CA PRO A 202 9.30 20.49 3.16
C PRO A 202 8.19 20.89 2.18
N LYS A 203 6.95 20.99 2.69
CA LYS A 203 5.83 21.54 1.93
C LYS A 203 6.12 22.99 1.51
N THR A 204 5.60 23.39 0.35
CA THR A 204 5.68 24.77 -0.13
C THR A 204 5.13 25.72 0.94
N GLY A 205 5.98 26.63 1.44
CA GLY A 205 5.63 27.60 2.49
C GLY A 205 6.22 27.30 3.86
N GLU A 206 6.68 26.06 4.11
CA GLU A 206 7.38 25.67 5.34
C GLU A 206 8.89 25.70 5.07
N ILE A 207 9.49 26.90 5.00
CA ILE A 207 10.91 27.01 4.63
C ILE A 207 11.80 26.83 5.87
N ALA A 208 12.22 25.60 6.13
CA ALA A 208 13.45 25.35 6.87
C ALA A 208 14.63 25.49 5.89
N THR A 209 15.34 26.61 5.96
CA THR A 209 16.58 26.78 5.20
C THR A 209 17.69 25.95 5.82
N TRP A 210 18.66 25.54 5.00
CA TRP A 210 19.83 24.82 5.47
C TRP A 210 20.62 25.62 6.50
N GLY A 211 20.75 26.94 6.30
CA GLY A 211 21.40 27.83 7.25
C GLY A 211 20.71 27.83 8.61
N ALA A 212 19.38 27.96 8.64
CA ALA A 212 18.61 27.93 9.89
C ALA A 212 18.76 26.61 10.64
N PHE A 213 18.82 25.49 9.92
CA PHE A 213 19.10 24.18 10.51
C PHE A 213 20.49 24.13 11.13
N ILE A 214 21.54 24.49 10.38
CA ILE A 214 22.93 24.48 10.87
C ILE A 214 23.09 25.39 12.09
N ASP A 215 22.57 26.61 12.03
CA ASP A 215 22.66 27.57 13.13
C ASP A 215 21.94 27.06 14.39
N THR A 216 20.85 26.31 14.22
CA THR A 216 20.13 25.70 15.34
C THR A 216 20.88 24.49 15.91
N VAL A 217 21.50 23.66 15.06
CA VAL A 217 22.35 22.54 15.48
C VAL A 217 23.57 23.04 16.25
N ASP A 218 24.24 24.09 15.75
CA ASP A 218 25.40 24.71 16.41
C ASP A 218 25.02 25.31 17.77
N ARG A 219 23.88 26.01 17.84
CA ARG A 219 23.39 26.63 19.07
C ARG A 219 22.99 25.62 20.15
N ILE A 220 22.26 24.57 19.79
CA ILE A 220 21.63 23.64 20.75
C ILE A 220 22.55 22.45 21.05
N LYS A 221 23.38 22.05 20.09
CA LYS A 221 24.25 20.86 20.15
C LYS A 221 23.45 19.61 20.56
N PRO A 222 22.41 19.24 19.78
CA PRO A 222 21.57 18.10 20.12
C PRO A 222 22.42 16.82 20.23
N LYS A 223 22.12 15.98 21.21
CA LYS A 223 22.69 14.62 21.27
C LYS A 223 22.00 13.69 20.28
N GLU A 224 20.68 13.81 20.19
CA GLU A 224 19.85 12.99 19.32
C GLU A 224 18.71 13.80 18.68
N ILE A 225 18.23 13.36 17.51
CA ILE A 225 17.03 13.86 16.86
C ILE A 225 16.06 12.69 16.66
N GLU A 226 14.84 12.80 17.18
CA GLU A 226 13.80 11.80 16.93
C GLU A 226 13.24 11.97 15.53
N VAL A 227 13.26 10.90 14.75
CA VAL A 227 12.79 10.81 13.38
C VAL A 227 11.67 9.79 13.30
N ARG A 228 10.53 10.21 12.75
CA ARG A 228 9.36 9.39 12.48
C ARG A 228 9.17 9.30 10.98
N PHE A 229 9.13 8.09 10.47
CA PHE A 229 8.87 7.80 9.07
C PHE A 229 7.52 7.11 8.94
N GLU A 230 6.78 7.52 7.91
CA GLU A 230 5.50 6.94 7.55
C GLU A 230 5.45 6.65 6.04
N ALA A 231 5.14 5.41 5.67
CA ALA A 231 4.86 5.01 4.30
C ALA A 231 3.40 4.58 4.16
N SER A 232 2.67 5.21 3.25
CA SER A 232 1.30 4.87 2.90
C SER A 232 1.28 3.92 1.71
N SER A 233 0.48 2.87 1.79
CA SER A 233 0.29 1.91 0.71
C SER A 233 -1.18 1.50 0.59
N ASN A 234 -1.53 0.88 -0.54
CA ASN A 234 -2.85 0.27 -0.72
C ASN A 234 -3.15 -0.90 0.26
N SER A 235 -2.14 -1.39 0.97
CA SER A 235 -2.26 -2.43 2.00
C SER A 235 -2.32 -1.90 3.44
N GLY A 236 -2.13 -0.59 3.63
CA GLY A 236 -2.06 0.07 4.94
C GLY A 236 -0.84 0.96 5.09
N THR A 237 -0.60 1.40 6.32
CA THR A 237 0.47 2.34 6.66
C THR A 237 1.56 1.66 7.47
N ILE A 238 2.82 1.86 7.08
CA ILE A 238 3.99 1.44 7.85
C ILE A 238 4.56 2.65 8.56
N LYS A 239 4.92 2.47 9.84
CA LYS A 239 5.57 3.49 10.64
C LYS A 239 6.89 2.95 11.17
N SER A 240 7.91 3.81 11.20
CA SER A 240 9.20 3.53 11.83
C SER A 240 9.64 4.75 12.60
N VAL A 241 10.22 4.55 13.77
CA VAL A 241 10.79 5.62 14.58
C VAL A 241 12.25 5.29 14.86
N CYS A 242 13.12 6.28 14.74
CA CYS A 242 14.53 6.12 15.09
C CYS A 242 15.10 7.41 15.69
N ARG A 243 16.22 7.28 16.40
CA ARG A 243 16.97 8.38 16.99
C ARG A 243 18.28 8.57 16.23
N ALA A 244 18.39 9.71 15.57
CA ALA A 244 19.58 10.13 14.85
C ALA A 244 20.66 10.61 15.82
N GLN A 245 21.81 9.95 15.85
CA GLN A 245 22.90 10.21 16.80
C GLN A 245 23.72 11.45 16.35
N MET A 246 23.45 12.61 16.94
CA MET A 246 24.01 13.90 16.49
C MET A 246 25.30 14.31 17.19
N GLU A 247 25.59 13.80 18.39
CA GLU A 247 26.71 14.27 19.22
C GLU A 247 28.06 14.27 18.49
N ALA A 248 28.43 13.15 17.85
CA ALA A 248 29.68 13.07 17.08
C ALA A 248 29.67 13.97 15.84
N ARG A 249 28.51 14.12 15.19
CA ARG A 249 28.36 14.91 13.95
C ARG A 249 28.37 16.41 14.20
N VAL A 250 27.89 16.87 15.35
CA VAL A 250 28.00 18.27 15.77
C VAL A 250 29.46 18.68 15.86
N LYS A 251 30.30 17.86 16.50
CA LYS A 251 31.74 18.15 16.60
C LYS A 251 32.42 18.18 15.24
N GLU A 252 32.17 17.18 14.40
CA GLU A 252 32.72 17.16 13.03
C GLU A 252 32.27 18.35 12.19
N MET A 253 31.01 18.79 12.36
CA MET A 253 30.48 19.99 11.71
C MET A 253 31.23 21.26 12.17
N GLU A 254 31.46 21.43 13.47
CA GLU A 254 32.22 22.56 14.03
C GLU A 254 33.67 22.58 13.50
N ASP A 255 34.33 21.42 13.51
CA ASP A 255 35.69 21.25 12.99
C ASP A 255 35.74 21.58 11.48
N PHE A 256 34.73 21.16 10.72
CA PHE A 256 34.62 21.47 9.30
C PHE A 256 34.41 22.98 9.06
N ILE A 257 33.49 23.61 9.78
CA ILE A 257 33.19 25.05 9.63
C ILE A 257 34.42 25.89 9.97
N SER A 258 35.13 25.56 11.06
CA SER A 258 36.33 26.29 11.47
C SER A 258 37.47 26.18 10.45
N THR A 259 37.64 25.00 9.83
CA THR A 259 38.72 24.74 8.86
C THR A 259 38.38 25.27 7.48
N ALA A 260 37.20 24.95 6.97
CA ALA A 260 36.78 25.24 5.60
C ALA A 260 36.11 26.61 5.43
N LYS A 261 35.77 27.28 6.53
CA LYS A 261 35.06 28.58 6.56
C LYS A 261 33.76 28.59 5.75
N THR A 262 33.07 27.45 5.73
CA THR A 262 31.84 27.23 4.95
C THR A 262 31.01 26.15 5.65
N VAL A 263 29.68 26.18 5.51
CA VAL A 263 28.84 25.11 6.08
C VAL A 263 28.95 23.82 5.26
N PRO A 264 28.90 22.65 5.90
CA PRO A 264 28.86 21.40 5.18
C PRO A 264 27.59 21.35 4.32
N GLY A 265 27.65 20.71 3.15
CA GLY A 265 26.46 20.50 2.32
C GLY A 265 25.55 19.39 2.85
N ARG A 266 26.04 18.59 3.81
CA ARG A 266 25.45 17.32 4.21
C ARG A 266 25.88 16.93 5.62
N ILE A 267 24.95 16.38 6.40
CA ILE A 267 25.20 15.76 7.70
C ILE A 267 24.52 14.40 7.69
N THR A 268 25.33 13.34 7.60
CA THR A 268 24.86 11.95 7.63
C THR A 268 25.05 11.38 9.02
N THR A 269 24.00 10.81 9.61
CA THR A 269 24.05 10.22 10.95
C THR A 269 23.41 8.83 10.98
N LEU A 270 23.87 8.02 11.94
CA LEU A 270 23.28 6.73 12.24
C LEU A 270 21.96 6.93 12.96
N CYS A 271 20.98 6.11 12.62
CA CYS A 271 19.69 6.08 13.30
C CYS A 271 19.57 4.79 14.11
N GLU A 272 19.31 4.93 15.41
CA GLU A 272 19.02 3.81 16.29
C GLU A 272 17.51 3.62 16.39
N VAL A 273 17.06 2.40 16.15
CA VAL A 273 15.63 2.06 16.09
C VAL A 273 15.04 2.03 17.50
N LEU A 274 13.86 2.62 17.67
CA LEU A 274 13.09 2.59 18.92
C LEU A 274 12.09 1.44 18.98
#